data_AF-A0A5N6RJN2-F1
#
_entry.id   AF-A0A5N6RJN2-F1
#
_cell.length_a   1.000
_cell.length_b   1.000
_cell.length_c   1.000
_cell.angle_alpha   90.00
_cell.angle_beta   90.00
_cell.angle_gamma   90.00
#
_symmetry.space_group_name_H-M   'P 1'
#
loop_
_entity.id
_entity.type
_entity.pdbx_description
1 polymer ?
#
loop_
_entity_poly.entity_id
_entity_poly.type
_entity_poly.pdbx_seq_one_letter_code
_entity_poly.pdbx_strand_id
1 'polypeptide(L)'
;MSEKDLENTISTLKGVFDYESFKDTDMVIEDAIENVSLKQQIFADLEKYCPPHCILASNTSTIHLSLIGERTKSQYRIVGAHFFSPAQPGSATFGNCSNQADVSPSKHLGVFKKTNLLFRQYSRWMTESTELERYTNFMAEGDQTRAVEALGTNPPPAKIQKVIFLLRDHKCFVKYFEPRVASLGPIHHSNTKYQLGEKYKLKLANEFVQCCRKGINLLYEVAKELKQLRECFEEEVAKEYDDEALAWMLFLDGCAILHYIFCAAKKKFVELKIKDDSIAFAQQDLFLLKNQVPYGLLKLLMGLSEKEAELSQSIHSYIRNVTYQQTEPQQKQEERDPTHLLDLLRTTLLGPLPPPKPNSSSRCPFARQRDPDWQSFRNVQELKAAGIHLKRRKKDSCLRNMHFTRRFGFYLGYLWLPPPITVDDSTGPKFMNLIAYEMCLDFENDFGISSYISFLDSLIDEANDVKDLKKARVLLNFLGSDQEVADLFNAIGTDVVLNADASPWTVLAFLGVLLGLGLTATQTWYSIDSPCGPCDDFCKLKLP
;
A
#
# COMPACT_ATOMS: atom_id res chain seq x y z
N MET A 1 -26.19 -22.45 11.94
CA MET A 1 -26.55 -23.00 13.26
C MET A 1 -28.00 -23.41 13.17
N SER A 2 -28.37 -24.65 13.53
CA SER A 2 -29.78 -25.05 13.52
C SER A 2 -30.53 -24.39 14.68
N GLU A 3 -31.86 -24.28 14.59
CA GLU A 3 -32.71 -23.70 15.64
C GLU A 3 -32.54 -24.44 16.99
N LYS A 4 -32.41 -25.76 16.93
CA LYS A 4 -32.08 -26.61 18.07
C LYS A 4 -30.69 -26.34 18.67
N ASP A 5 -29.69 -26.01 17.84
CA ASP A 5 -28.35 -25.65 18.32
C ASP A 5 -28.36 -24.28 19.01
N LEU A 6 -29.18 -23.34 18.52
CA LEU A 6 -29.38 -22.03 19.14
C LEU A 6 -30.05 -22.16 20.51
N GLU A 7 -31.15 -22.91 20.60
CA GLU A 7 -31.86 -23.16 21.88
C GLU A 7 -30.95 -23.83 22.92
N ASN A 8 -30.19 -24.85 22.49
CA ASN A 8 -29.22 -25.52 23.36
C ASN A 8 -28.13 -24.54 23.82
N THR A 9 -27.62 -23.69 22.95
CA THR A 9 -26.58 -22.70 23.32
C THR A 9 -27.13 -21.66 24.30
N ILE A 10 -28.33 -21.12 24.05
CA ILE A 10 -28.96 -20.14 24.94
C ILE A 10 -29.23 -20.75 26.32
N SER A 11 -29.62 -22.03 26.39
CA SER A 11 -29.87 -22.71 27.67
C SER A 11 -28.63 -22.85 28.57
N THR A 12 -27.43 -22.71 28.01
CA THR A 12 -26.16 -22.72 28.78
C THR A 12 -25.78 -21.36 29.37
N LEU A 13 -26.45 -20.27 28.94
CA LEU A 13 -26.21 -18.93 29.44
C LEU A 13 -27.03 -18.67 30.69
N LYS A 14 -26.35 -18.38 31.80
CA LYS A 14 -26.98 -18.02 33.08
C LYS A 14 -26.45 -16.67 33.56
N GLY A 15 -27.35 -15.70 33.72
CA GLY A 15 -27.02 -14.42 34.35
C GLY A 15 -26.94 -14.56 35.88
N VAL A 16 -25.93 -13.94 36.49
CA VAL A 16 -25.72 -13.91 37.94
C VAL A 16 -25.26 -12.51 38.36
N PHE A 17 -25.58 -12.10 39.59
CA PHE A 17 -25.24 -10.78 40.14
C PHE A 17 -24.38 -10.87 41.41
N ASP A 18 -23.96 -12.07 41.78
CA ASP A 18 -23.14 -12.36 42.96
C ASP A 18 -21.97 -13.28 42.59
N TYR A 19 -20.94 -13.27 43.45
CA TYR A 19 -19.77 -14.15 43.32
C TYR A 19 -19.99 -15.54 43.94
N GLU A 20 -21.08 -15.78 44.67
CA GLU A 20 -21.36 -17.09 45.31
C GLU A 20 -21.55 -18.20 44.26
N SER A 21 -22.04 -17.81 43.07
CA SER A 21 -22.21 -18.70 41.92
C SER A 21 -20.89 -19.20 41.30
N PHE A 22 -19.73 -18.68 41.73
CA PHE A 22 -18.41 -18.97 41.13
C PHE A 22 -17.66 -20.12 41.83
N LYS A 23 -18.23 -20.71 42.89
CA LYS A 23 -17.58 -21.75 43.71
C LYS A 23 -17.20 -23.03 42.94
N ASP A 24 -17.95 -23.33 41.88
CA ASP A 24 -17.74 -24.52 41.04
C ASP A 24 -17.25 -24.14 39.64
N THR A 25 -16.66 -22.95 39.47
CA THR A 25 -16.18 -22.46 38.18
C THR A 25 -14.74 -22.91 37.92
N ASP A 26 -14.48 -23.43 36.72
CA ASP A 26 -13.14 -23.85 36.29
C ASP A 26 -12.32 -22.70 35.66
N MET A 27 -13.00 -21.70 35.09
CA MET A 27 -12.37 -20.54 34.46
C MET A 27 -13.28 -19.32 34.45
N VAL A 28 -12.72 -18.16 34.76
CA VAL A 28 -13.38 -16.84 34.67
C VAL A 28 -12.64 -15.98 33.66
N ILE A 29 -13.36 -15.24 32.81
CA ILE A 29 -12.81 -14.23 31.91
C ILE A 29 -13.41 -12.88 32.30
N GLU A 30 -12.54 -11.97 32.74
CA GLU A 30 -12.87 -10.60 33.13
C GLU A 30 -12.82 -9.67 31.91
N ASP A 31 -13.94 -8.99 31.62
CA ASP A 31 -14.11 -8.06 30.50
C ASP A 31 -14.78 -6.74 30.95
N ALA A 32 -14.37 -6.23 32.12
CA ALA A 32 -14.77 -4.91 32.58
C ALA A 32 -13.92 -3.81 31.92
N ILE A 33 -14.36 -2.56 32.07
CA ILE A 33 -13.67 -1.37 31.57
C ILE A 33 -12.19 -1.30 31.98
N GLU A 34 -11.35 -0.65 31.16
CA GLU A 34 -9.90 -0.49 31.37
C GLU A 34 -9.59 0.44 32.54
N ASN A 35 -9.83 -0.03 33.77
CA ASN A 35 -9.53 0.66 35.02
C ASN A 35 -8.76 -0.26 35.96
N VAL A 36 -7.52 0.13 36.30
CA VAL A 36 -6.62 -0.67 37.13
C VAL A 36 -7.21 -0.97 38.52
N SER A 37 -7.73 0.04 39.23
CA SER A 37 -8.23 -0.17 40.60
C SER A 37 -9.47 -1.08 40.63
N LEU A 38 -10.32 -0.99 39.60
CA LEU A 38 -11.48 -1.88 39.46
C LEU A 38 -11.04 -3.31 39.18
N LYS A 39 -10.16 -3.53 38.20
CA LYS A 39 -9.67 -4.88 37.86
C LYS A 39 -8.90 -5.53 39.01
N GLN A 40 -8.08 -4.77 39.74
CA GLN A 40 -7.43 -5.26 40.96
C GLN A 40 -8.45 -5.72 42.03
N GLN A 41 -9.55 -4.98 42.20
CA GLN A 41 -10.62 -5.36 43.13
C GLN A 41 -11.34 -6.62 42.66
N ILE A 42 -11.72 -6.69 41.37
CA ILE A 42 -12.36 -7.87 40.78
C ILE A 42 -11.50 -9.12 40.98
N PHE A 43 -10.19 -9.05 40.72
CA PHE A 43 -9.31 -10.20 40.88
C PHE A 43 -9.10 -10.61 42.34
N ALA A 44 -9.12 -9.68 43.30
CA ALA A 44 -9.11 -9.98 44.72
C ALA A 44 -10.41 -10.68 45.19
N ASP A 45 -11.57 -10.25 44.67
CA ASP A 45 -12.84 -10.90 44.95
C ASP A 45 -12.90 -12.30 44.30
N LEU A 46 -12.48 -12.43 43.03
CA LEU A 46 -12.41 -13.73 42.35
C LEU A 46 -11.50 -14.73 43.09
N GLU A 47 -10.36 -14.31 43.62
CA GLU A 47 -9.49 -15.16 44.44
C GLU A 47 -10.20 -15.70 45.69
N LYS A 48 -11.10 -14.90 46.30
CA LYS A 48 -11.84 -15.28 47.50
C LYS A 48 -12.98 -16.25 47.21
N TYR A 49 -13.68 -16.09 46.09
CA TYR A 49 -14.91 -16.83 45.78
C TYR A 49 -14.70 -18.02 44.85
N CYS A 50 -13.66 -18.01 44.01
CA CYS A 50 -13.36 -19.11 43.10
C CYS A 50 -12.51 -20.20 43.79
N PRO A 51 -12.67 -21.48 43.41
CA PRO A 51 -11.89 -22.56 43.97
C PRO A 51 -10.40 -22.42 43.58
N PRO A 52 -9.45 -23.02 44.33
CA PRO A 52 -8.01 -22.91 44.06
C PRO A 52 -7.54 -23.44 42.70
N HIS A 53 -8.36 -24.22 41.98
CA HIS A 53 -8.03 -24.70 40.63
C HIS A 53 -8.56 -23.78 39.52
N CYS A 54 -9.44 -22.82 39.83
CA CYS A 54 -10.03 -21.91 38.84
C CYS A 54 -8.96 -21.02 38.20
N ILE A 55 -8.99 -20.92 36.88
CA ILE A 55 -8.17 -19.97 36.10
C ILE A 55 -8.85 -18.60 36.11
N LEU A 56 -8.08 -17.54 36.37
CA LEU A 56 -8.56 -16.16 36.39
C LEU A 56 -7.99 -15.40 35.19
N ALA A 57 -8.78 -15.21 34.15
CA ALA A 57 -8.34 -14.58 32.91
C ALA A 57 -8.83 -13.13 32.78
N SER A 58 -8.05 -12.25 32.13
CA SER A 58 -8.48 -10.89 31.76
C SER A 58 -8.42 -10.67 30.25
N ASN A 59 -9.47 -10.05 29.70
CA ASN A 59 -9.54 -9.59 28.30
C ASN A 59 -8.83 -8.24 28.07
N THR A 60 -8.10 -7.73 29.06
CA THR A 60 -7.41 -6.44 29.01
C THR A 60 -6.55 -6.27 27.75
N SER A 61 -6.63 -5.08 27.14
CA SER A 61 -5.81 -4.71 25.98
C SER A 61 -4.66 -3.76 26.34
N THR A 62 -4.76 -3.05 27.47
CA THR A 62 -3.84 -1.94 27.79
C THR A 62 -3.21 -2.03 29.18
N ILE A 63 -3.77 -2.86 30.07
CA ILE A 63 -3.27 -3.02 31.45
C ILE A 63 -2.46 -4.31 31.57
N HIS A 64 -1.26 -4.20 32.13
CA HIS A 64 -0.37 -5.33 32.37
C HIS A 64 -0.93 -6.31 33.43
N LEU A 65 -0.82 -7.63 33.18
CA LEU A 65 -1.41 -8.66 34.04
C LEU A 65 -0.81 -8.67 35.45
N SER A 66 0.49 -8.40 35.60
CA SER A 66 1.12 -8.32 36.93
C SER A 66 0.52 -7.19 37.78
N LEU A 67 0.13 -6.08 37.14
CA LEU A 67 -0.51 -4.95 37.81
C LEU A 67 -1.96 -5.30 38.22
N ILE A 68 -2.67 -6.08 37.41
CA ILE A 68 -4.02 -6.59 37.75
C ILE A 68 -3.94 -7.54 38.96
N GLY A 69 -2.94 -8.43 38.98
CA GLY A 69 -2.75 -9.43 40.03
C GLY A 69 -2.14 -8.93 41.34
N GLU A 70 -1.81 -7.63 41.46
CA GLU A 70 -1.02 -7.07 42.57
C GLU A 70 -1.70 -7.24 43.95
N ARG A 71 -3.04 -7.25 44.00
CA ARG A 71 -3.80 -7.44 45.25
C ARG A 71 -4.14 -8.90 45.56
N THR A 72 -3.64 -9.85 44.77
CA THR A 72 -3.91 -11.28 44.94
C THR A 72 -2.70 -12.01 45.53
N LYS A 73 -2.90 -13.24 46.01
CA LYS A 73 -1.81 -14.17 46.39
C LYS A 73 -1.65 -15.34 45.41
N SER A 74 -2.48 -15.37 44.37
CA SER A 74 -2.60 -16.47 43.40
C SER A 74 -2.17 -16.07 41.99
N GLN A 75 -1.05 -15.33 41.85
CA GLN A 75 -0.57 -14.86 40.54
C GLN A 75 -0.37 -15.99 39.52
N TYR A 76 -0.06 -17.20 39.98
CA TYR A 76 0.12 -18.40 39.15
C TYR A 76 -1.14 -18.85 38.38
N ARG A 77 -2.32 -18.35 38.75
CA ARG A 77 -3.60 -18.66 38.08
C ARG A 77 -4.14 -17.52 37.25
N ILE A 78 -3.43 -16.40 37.19
CA ILE A 78 -3.83 -15.22 36.44
C ILE A 78 -3.25 -15.26 35.03
N VAL A 79 -4.14 -15.15 34.04
CA VAL A 79 -3.80 -15.19 32.62
C VAL A 79 -4.46 -14.05 31.85
N GLY A 80 -3.91 -13.67 30.69
CA GLY A 80 -4.59 -12.91 29.67
C GLY A 80 -5.42 -13.85 28.82
N ALA A 81 -6.58 -13.39 28.36
CA ALA A 81 -7.44 -14.05 27.38
C ALA A 81 -8.00 -12.96 26.46
N HIS A 82 -7.17 -12.42 25.57
CA HIS A 82 -7.48 -11.25 24.77
C HIS A 82 -8.24 -11.61 23.50
N PHE A 83 -9.48 -11.14 23.41
CA PHE A 83 -10.42 -11.34 22.31
C PHE A 83 -10.48 -10.09 21.43
N PHE A 84 -10.28 -10.25 20.14
CA PHE A 84 -10.53 -9.19 19.16
C PHE A 84 -12.03 -9.00 18.93
N SER A 85 -12.49 -7.74 18.92
CA SER A 85 -13.89 -7.42 18.64
C SER A 85 -14.20 -7.56 17.14
N PRO A 86 -15.32 -8.22 16.75
CA PRO A 86 -16.28 -8.92 17.61
C PRO A 86 -15.74 -10.28 18.09
N ALA A 87 -15.98 -10.62 19.36
CA ALA A 87 -15.54 -11.88 19.94
C ALA A 87 -16.14 -13.08 19.18
N GLN A 88 -15.29 -13.85 18.51
CA GLN A 88 -15.68 -15.05 17.76
C GLN A 88 -14.94 -16.29 18.28
N PRO A 89 -15.49 -17.50 18.10
CA PRO A 89 -14.79 -18.72 18.49
C PRO A 89 -13.41 -18.81 17.84
N GLY A 90 -12.35 -18.77 18.66
CA GLY A 90 -10.95 -18.86 18.21
C GLY A 90 -10.20 -17.54 18.04
N SER A 91 -10.76 -16.40 18.45
CA SER A 91 -10.10 -15.08 18.40
C SER A 91 -9.38 -14.68 19.69
N ALA A 92 -9.02 -15.64 20.55
CA ALA A 92 -8.42 -15.38 21.86
C ALA A 92 -6.91 -15.68 21.90
N THR A 93 -6.09 -14.76 22.40
CA THR A 93 -4.68 -15.00 22.77
C THR A 93 -4.55 -15.15 24.28
N PHE A 94 -3.70 -16.08 24.74
CA PHE A 94 -3.51 -16.38 26.17
C PHE A 94 -2.05 -16.13 26.61
N GLY A 95 -1.85 -15.55 27.81
CA GLY A 95 -0.53 -15.28 28.41
C GLY A 95 -0.60 -15.23 29.94
N ASN A 96 0.51 -15.23 30.71
CA ASN A 96 0.47 -15.34 32.18
C ASN A 96 1.08 -14.10 32.88
N CYS A 97 0.88 -13.96 34.20
CA CYS A 97 1.40 -12.83 35.01
C CYS A 97 2.93 -12.64 35.00
N SER A 98 3.71 -13.67 34.68
CA SER A 98 5.18 -13.64 34.67
C SER A 98 5.78 -13.50 33.27
N ASN A 99 4.98 -13.63 32.22
CA ASN A 99 5.36 -13.47 30.81
C ASN A 99 4.05 -13.33 30.03
N GLN A 100 3.82 -12.18 29.40
CA GLN A 100 2.61 -11.93 28.59
C GLN A 100 2.57 -12.79 27.30
N ALA A 101 3.61 -13.61 27.07
CA ALA A 101 3.72 -14.54 25.95
C ALA A 101 4.45 -15.84 26.34
N ASP A 102 3.92 -16.66 27.26
CA ASP A 102 4.24 -18.10 27.26
C ASP A 102 3.30 -18.95 28.13
N VAL A 103 2.70 -20.01 27.56
CA VAL A 103 2.70 -21.42 28.05
C VAL A 103 2.05 -22.32 26.97
N SER A 104 2.79 -23.35 26.58
CA SER A 104 2.34 -24.52 25.82
C SER A 104 1.15 -25.26 26.46
N PRO A 105 0.15 -25.73 25.68
CA PRO A 105 -1.05 -26.38 26.18
C PRO A 105 -0.73 -27.79 26.70
N SER A 106 -0.33 -27.89 27.97
CA SER A 106 -0.14 -29.19 28.61
C SER A 106 -1.06 -29.38 29.82
N LYS A 107 -1.94 -30.38 29.64
CA LYS A 107 -2.78 -31.12 30.59
C LYS A 107 -4.25 -30.74 30.81
N HIS A 108 -4.76 -29.57 30.41
CA HIS A 108 -6.18 -29.23 30.69
C HIS A 108 -7.06 -28.92 29.46
N LEU A 109 -6.52 -29.04 28.24
CA LEU A 109 -7.24 -28.78 26.97
C LEU A 109 -8.29 -29.85 26.56
N GLY A 110 -8.75 -30.68 27.50
CA GLY A 110 -9.72 -31.75 27.24
C GLY A 110 -11.10 -31.26 26.78
N VAL A 111 -11.43 -30.00 27.01
CA VAL A 111 -12.81 -29.47 26.88
C VAL A 111 -13.09 -28.84 25.50
N PHE A 112 -12.08 -28.49 24.70
CA PHE A 112 -12.27 -27.93 23.34
C PHE A 112 -11.91 -28.92 22.21
N LYS A 113 -12.24 -30.21 22.38
CA LYS A 113 -12.06 -31.24 21.35
C LYS A 113 -13.20 -31.24 20.32
N LYS A 114 -13.26 -30.24 19.47
CA LYS A 114 -13.73 -30.36 18.07
C LYS A 114 -13.38 -29.06 17.34
N THR A 115 -12.72 -29.18 16.18
CA THR A 115 -12.17 -28.09 15.34
C THR A 115 -10.70 -27.72 15.61
N ASN A 116 -9.81 -28.71 15.49
CA ASN A 116 -8.38 -28.61 15.76
C ASN A 116 -7.52 -28.69 14.46
N LEU A 117 -7.85 -27.90 13.44
CA LEU A 117 -7.06 -27.83 12.19
C LEU A 117 -6.30 -26.50 12.03
N LEU A 118 -6.73 -25.42 12.68
CA LEU A 118 -6.08 -24.10 12.60
C LEU A 118 -5.00 -23.91 13.68
N PHE A 119 -5.14 -24.50 14.86
CA PHE A 119 -4.21 -24.29 15.98
C PHE A 119 -2.88 -25.06 15.84
N ARG A 120 -2.87 -26.22 15.17
CA ARG A 120 -1.65 -27.01 14.92
C ARG A 120 -0.63 -26.30 14.02
N GLN A 121 -1.06 -25.30 13.25
CA GLN A 121 -0.17 -24.54 12.36
C GLN A 121 0.45 -23.33 13.07
N TYR A 122 -0.23 -22.77 14.08
CA TYR A 122 0.28 -21.69 14.93
C TYR A 122 1.15 -22.20 16.10
N SER A 123 0.80 -23.33 16.71
CA SER A 123 1.56 -23.89 17.85
C SER A 123 2.96 -24.40 17.48
N ARG A 124 3.24 -24.62 16.19
CA ARG A 124 4.57 -25.00 15.72
C ARG A 124 5.48 -23.79 15.48
N TRP A 125 4.88 -22.60 15.42
CA TRP A 125 5.56 -21.31 15.24
C TRP A 125 6.01 -20.70 16.58
N MET A 126 5.29 -20.97 17.68
CA MET A 126 5.57 -20.41 19.01
C MET A 126 6.31 -21.35 19.97
N THR A 127 6.91 -22.45 19.50
CA THR A 127 7.58 -23.43 20.38
C THR A 127 9.08 -23.23 20.57
N GLU A 128 9.65 -22.09 20.16
CA GLU A 128 11.00 -21.67 20.56
C GLU A 128 10.90 -20.43 21.45
N SER A 129 10.52 -20.66 22.71
CA SER A 129 10.35 -19.67 23.79
C SER A 129 11.57 -18.76 24.01
N THR A 130 12.75 -19.21 23.58
CA THR A 130 14.01 -18.45 23.68
C THR A 130 14.16 -17.31 22.68
N GLU A 131 13.46 -17.36 21.54
CA GLU A 131 13.60 -16.30 20.54
C GLU A 131 12.70 -15.12 20.94
N LEU A 132 11.40 -15.31 21.18
CA LEU A 132 10.50 -14.20 21.55
C LEU A 132 11.01 -13.39 22.76
N GLU A 133 11.58 -14.05 23.77
CA GLU A 133 12.27 -13.40 24.91
C GLU A 133 13.47 -12.55 24.46
N ARG A 134 14.30 -12.99 23.50
CA ARG A 134 15.37 -12.16 22.92
C ARG A 134 14.82 -10.95 22.17
N TYR A 135 13.63 -11.03 21.56
CA TYR A 135 13.06 -9.91 20.80
C TYR A 135 12.58 -8.82 21.75
N THR A 136 11.79 -9.20 22.74
CA THR A 136 11.32 -8.28 23.78
C THR A 136 12.49 -7.68 24.56
N ASN A 137 13.54 -8.47 24.85
CA ASN A 137 14.74 -7.96 25.51
C ASN A 137 15.57 -7.02 24.60
N PHE A 138 15.68 -7.30 23.30
CA PHE A 138 16.35 -6.42 22.34
C PHE A 138 15.62 -5.08 22.15
N MET A 139 14.28 -5.09 22.08
CA MET A 139 13.48 -3.86 21.97
C MET A 139 13.49 -3.06 23.28
N ALA A 140 13.63 -3.72 24.43
CA ALA A 140 13.75 -3.09 25.75
C ALA A 140 15.18 -2.54 26.03
N GLU A 141 16.21 -3.23 25.54
CA GLU A 141 17.60 -2.78 25.50
C GLU A 141 17.80 -1.83 24.31
N GLY A 142 17.17 -0.66 24.35
CA GLY A 142 17.46 0.37 23.36
C GLY A 142 18.93 0.73 23.43
N ASP A 143 19.74 0.33 22.44
CA ASP A 143 21.15 0.72 22.41
C ASP A 143 21.68 1.15 21.05
N GLN A 144 22.59 2.11 21.20
CA GLN A 144 23.32 2.92 20.28
C GLN A 144 24.30 2.11 19.43
N THR A 145 24.79 2.79 18.39
CA THR A 145 26.03 2.53 17.62
C THR A 145 25.94 1.54 16.46
N ARG A 146 25.77 2.10 15.25
CA ARG A 146 26.87 2.25 14.27
C ARG A 146 26.38 3.08 13.08
N ALA A 147 26.98 4.27 12.92
CA ALA A 147 26.99 4.97 11.66
C ALA A 147 27.96 4.23 10.73
N VAL A 148 27.47 3.57 9.68
CA VAL A 148 28.31 3.14 8.56
C VAL A 148 27.51 3.24 7.25
N GLU A 149 28.06 4.09 6.38
CA GLU A 149 27.90 4.18 4.93
C GLU A 149 26.52 4.49 4.36
N ALA A 150 26.32 5.80 4.18
CA ALA A 150 25.41 6.36 3.21
C ALA A 150 25.56 5.67 1.84
N LEU A 151 24.50 4.96 1.43
CA LEU A 151 24.28 4.61 0.03
C LEU A 151 24.19 5.90 -0.79
N GLY A 152 25.30 6.25 -1.43
CA GLY A 152 25.37 7.02 -2.69
C GLY A 152 24.70 8.40 -2.73
N THR A 153 25.49 9.41 -3.06
CA THR A 153 25.04 10.77 -3.41
C THR A 153 24.02 10.76 -4.56
N ASN A 154 22.74 10.68 -4.23
CA ASN A 154 21.59 10.89 -5.09
C ASN A 154 20.51 11.62 -4.29
N PRO A 155 19.62 12.41 -4.92
CA PRO A 155 18.48 12.99 -4.22
C PRO A 155 17.72 11.90 -3.45
N PRO A 156 17.21 12.20 -2.24
CA PRO A 156 16.56 11.20 -1.40
C PRO A 156 15.47 10.49 -2.21
N PRO A 157 15.37 9.15 -2.11
CA PRO A 157 14.31 8.42 -2.80
C PRO A 157 12.94 8.95 -2.42
N ALA A 158 12.04 9.00 -3.41
CA ALA A 158 10.66 9.41 -3.20
C ALA A 158 10.06 8.56 -2.08
N LYS A 159 9.31 9.18 -1.18
CA LYS A 159 8.74 8.51 -0.02
C LYS A 159 7.43 7.82 -0.39
N ILE A 160 7.16 6.72 0.30
CA ILE A 160 5.85 6.08 0.30
C ILE A 160 4.90 7.03 1.05
N GLN A 161 3.93 7.57 0.31
CA GLN A 161 3.08 8.67 0.77
C GLN A 161 1.63 8.51 0.29
N LYS A 162 0.75 9.38 0.77
CA LYS A 162 -0.65 9.43 0.32
C LYS A 162 -0.74 10.07 -1.08
N VAL A 163 -1.77 9.70 -1.85
CA VAL A 163 -2.05 10.32 -3.16
C VAL A 163 -2.37 11.80 -2.97
N ILE A 164 -1.77 12.65 -3.81
CA ILE A 164 -2.02 14.10 -3.80
C ILE A 164 -3.52 14.42 -3.94
N PHE A 165 -3.96 15.50 -3.30
CA PHE A 165 -5.39 15.84 -3.20
C PHE A 165 -6.08 15.98 -4.57
N LEU A 166 -5.37 16.49 -5.59
CA LEU A 166 -5.88 16.66 -6.96
C LEU A 166 -6.42 15.36 -7.56
N LEU A 167 -5.69 14.25 -7.42
CA LEU A 167 -6.11 12.95 -7.92
C LEU A 167 -7.04 12.22 -6.93
N ARG A 168 -6.89 12.49 -5.64
CA ARG A 168 -7.67 11.85 -4.57
C ARG A 168 -9.13 12.28 -4.59
N ASP A 169 -9.44 13.52 -4.94
CA ASP A 169 -10.81 14.04 -4.89
C ASP A 169 -11.60 13.80 -6.18
N HIS A 170 -10.95 13.26 -7.21
CA HIS A 170 -11.61 12.90 -8.47
C HIS A 170 -12.48 11.64 -8.29
N LYS A 171 -13.79 11.83 -8.12
CA LYS A 171 -14.78 10.78 -7.77
C LYS A 171 -14.70 9.51 -8.63
N CYS A 172 -14.36 9.64 -9.92
CA CYS A 172 -14.27 8.48 -10.82
C CYS A 172 -13.05 7.59 -10.54
N PHE A 173 -12.01 8.12 -9.90
CA PHE A 173 -10.70 7.47 -9.76
C PHE A 173 -10.32 7.10 -8.33
N VAL A 174 -11.06 7.56 -7.32
CA VAL A 174 -10.88 7.13 -5.91
C VAL A 174 -10.78 5.61 -5.78
N LYS A 175 -11.66 4.89 -6.51
CA LYS A 175 -11.71 3.42 -6.54
C LYS A 175 -10.41 2.74 -7.00
N TYR A 176 -9.54 3.44 -7.73
CA TYR A 176 -8.29 2.91 -8.25
C TYR A 176 -7.13 2.99 -7.28
N PHE A 177 -7.29 3.68 -6.15
CA PHE A 177 -6.25 3.83 -5.12
C PHE A 177 -6.55 3.02 -3.85
N GLU A 178 -7.60 2.21 -3.84
CA GLU A 178 -7.95 1.33 -2.73
C GLU A 178 -7.58 -0.13 -3.04
N PRO A 179 -6.97 -0.85 -2.08
CA PRO A 179 -6.79 -2.28 -2.19
C PRO A 179 -8.12 -3.02 -2.37
N ARG A 180 -8.06 -4.15 -3.06
CA ARG A 180 -9.21 -5.02 -3.32
C ARG A 180 -9.22 -6.26 -2.42
N VAL A 181 -8.05 -6.75 -2.02
CA VAL A 181 -7.88 -7.97 -1.23
C VAL A 181 -6.98 -7.75 -0.02
N ALA A 182 -5.77 -7.23 -0.23
CA ALA A 182 -4.74 -7.20 0.79
C ALA A 182 -4.15 -5.80 0.98
N SER A 183 -4.16 -5.34 2.23
CA SER A 183 -3.37 -4.19 2.64
C SER A 183 -1.90 -4.58 2.76
N LEU A 184 -1.01 -3.75 2.23
CA LEU A 184 0.43 -3.88 2.28
C LEU A 184 1.03 -2.56 2.75
N GLY A 185 1.76 -2.62 3.85
CA GLY A 185 2.33 -1.45 4.52
C GLY A 185 1.30 -0.66 5.35
N PRO A 186 1.73 0.49 5.88
CA PRO A 186 1.07 1.18 7.00
C PRO A 186 -0.24 1.90 6.66
N ILE A 187 -0.45 2.33 5.41
CA ILE A 187 -1.56 3.24 5.06
C ILE A 187 -2.94 2.57 5.19
N HIS A 188 -3.04 1.28 4.89
CA HIS A 188 -4.30 0.54 4.86
C HIS A 188 -4.40 -0.55 5.94
N HIS A 189 -3.37 -0.71 6.78
CA HIS A 189 -3.19 -1.87 7.65
C HIS A 189 -4.35 -2.08 8.64
N SER A 190 -4.77 -1.01 9.31
CA SER A 190 -5.83 -1.06 10.33
C SER A 190 -7.25 -1.16 9.76
N ASN A 191 -7.41 -1.32 8.44
CA ASN A 191 -8.73 -1.35 7.80
C ASN A 191 -9.34 -2.77 7.82
N THR A 192 -10.44 -2.92 8.55
CA THR A 192 -11.16 -4.20 8.72
C THR A 192 -11.71 -4.78 7.42
N LYS A 193 -11.84 -3.98 6.34
CA LYS A 193 -12.21 -4.43 4.99
C LYS A 193 -11.27 -5.53 4.45
N TYR A 194 -10.01 -5.56 4.88
CA TYR A 194 -8.97 -6.42 4.32
C TYR A 194 -8.62 -7.64 5.19
N GLN A 195 -9.42 -7.97 6.21
CA GLN A 195 -9.16 -9.09 7.13
C GLN A 195 -8.96 -10.45 6.44
N LEU A 196 -9.61 -10.70 5.29
CA LEU A 196 -9.36 -11.91 4.53
C LEU A 196 -7.95 -11.92 3.91
N GLY A 197 -7.50 -10.77 3.41
CA GLY A 197 -6.14 -10.57 2.91
C GLY A 197 -5.08 -10.82 3.98
N GLU A 198 -5.32 -10.38 5.22
CA GLU A 198 -4.43 -10.65 6.35
C GLU A 198 -4.20 -12.15 6.57
N LYS A 199 -5.25 -12.98 6.44
CA LYS A 199 -5.12 -14.44 6.52
C LYS A 199 -4.25 -15.02 5.42
N TYR A 200 -4.33 -14.48 4.20
CA TYR A 200 -3.49 -14.91 3.09
C TYR A 200 -2.03 -14.46 3.26
N LYS A 201 -1.80 -13.24 3.74
CA LYS A 201 -0.45 -12.73 4.03
C LYS A 201 0.26 -13.61 5.05
N LEU A 202 -0.40 -13.97 6.15
CA LEU A 202 0.15 -14.90 7.15
C LEU A 202 0.55 -16.25 6.55
N LYS A 203 -0.29 -16.80 5.67
CA LYS A 203 0.02 -18.05 4.97
C LYS A 203 1.25 -17.91 4.07
N LEU A 204 1.31 -16.86 3.25
CA LEU A 204 2.44 -16.59 2.34
C LEU A 204 3.74 -16.33 3.11
N ALA A 205 3.67 -15.52 4.16
CA ALA A 205 4.81 -15.21 5.00
C ALA A 205 5.35 -16.46 5.71
N ASN A 206 4.47 -17.34 6.22
CA ASN A 206 4.89 -18.59 6.81
C ASN A 206 5.68 -19.47 5.81
N GLU A 207 5.23 -19.58 4.56
CA GLU A 207 5.94 -20.36 3.54
C GLU A 207 7.29 -19.73 3.17
N PHE A 208 7.38 -18.39 3.16
CA PHE A 208 8.66 -17.68 3.01
C PHE A 208 9.63 -18.03 4.14
N VAL A 209 9.17 -17.90 5.38
CA VAL A 209 9.99 -18.11 6.58
C VAL A 209 10.45 -19.56 6.66
N GLN A 210 9.60 -20.53 6.33
CA GLN A 210 9.98 -21.95 6.26
C GLN A 210 11.08 -22.23 5.22
N CYS A 211 11.18 -21.41 4.17
CA CYS A 211 12.26 -21.49 3.20
C CYS A 211 13.58 -20.85 3.69
N CYS A 212 13.58 -20.17 4.84
CA CYS A 212 14.74 -19.45 5.38
C CYS A 212 15.25 -20.14 6.65
N ARG A 213 16.56 -20.44 6.74
CA ARG A 213 17.13 -21.07 7.95
C ARG A 213 16.98 -20.24 9.22
N LYS A 214 16.88 -18.91 9.09
CA LYS A 214 16.79 -17.98 10.22
C LYS A 214 15.41 -17.98 10.90
N GLY A 215 14.36 -18.54 10.29
CA GLY A 215 13.03 -18.58 10.91
C GLY A 215 12.54 -17.19 11.33
N ILE A 216 12.07 -17.07 12.58
CA ILE A 216 11.59 -15.79 13.13
C ILE A 216 12.72 -14.77 13.36
N ASN A 217 13.99 -15.19 13.34
CA ASN A 217 15.14 -14.28 13.50
C ASN A 217 15.21 -13.22 12.41
N LEU A 218 14.50 -13.42 11.30
CA LEU A 218 14.29 -12.41 10.26
C LEU A 218 13.62 -11.13 10.79
N LEU A 219 12.68 -11.24 11.74
CA LEU A 219 12.00 -10.08 12.34
C LEU A 219 12.98 -9.14 13.04
N TYR A 220 14.02 -9.69 13.68
CA TYR A 220 15.05 -8.90 14.36
C TYR A 220 15.90 -8.14 13.38
N GLU A 221 16.24 -8.76 12.25
CA GLU A 221 17.02 -8.08 11.21
C GLU A 221 16.21 -6.93 10.61
N VAL A 222 14.88 -7.09 10.46
CA VAL A 222 13.99 -5.98 10.09
C VAL A 222 13.95 -4.91 11.17
N ALA A 223 13.84 -5.29 12.45
CA ALA A 223 13.82 -4.36 13.57
C ALA A 223 15.12 -3.54 13.68
N LYS A 224 16.29 -4.15 13.42
CA LYS A 224 17.58 -3.45 13.38
C LYS A 224 17.65 -2.36 12.33
N GLU A 225 17.12 -2.63 11.15
CA GLU A 225 17.11 -1.68 10.02
C GLU A 225 15.89 -0.73 10.03
N LEU A 226 15.03 -0.82 11.06
CA LEU A 226 13.75 -0.14 11.10
C LEU A 226 13.87 1.37 10.94
N LYS A 227 14.90 2.00 11.53
CA LYS A 227 15.10 3.45 11.42
C LYS A 227 15.24 3.89 9.96
N GLN A 228 16.04 3.17 9.18
CA GLN A 228 16.24 3.46 7.75
C GLN A 228 14.96 3.16 6.96
N LEU A 229 14.29 2.04 7.26
CA LEU A 229 13.03 1.68 6.60
C LEU A 229 11.92 2.69 6.88
N ARG A 230 11.90 3.30 8.07
CA ARG A 230 10.95 4.33 8.48
C ARG A 230 11.13 5.62 7.68
N GLU A 231 12.36 5.97 7.32
CA GLU A 231 12.67 7.16 6.50
C GLU A 231 12.14 7.06 5.06
N CYS A 232 11.85 5.85 4.58
CA CYS A 232 11.21 5.62 3.28
C CYS A 232 9.71 5.99 3.27
N PHE A 233 9.12 6.31 4.41
CA PHE A 233 7.72 6.74 4.52
C PHE A 233 7.62 8.24 4.81
N GLU A 234 6.51 8.84 4.39
CA GLU A 234 6.12 10.15 4.87
C GLU A 234 5.92 10.11 6.40
N GLU A 235 6.39 11.15 7.11
CA GLU A 235 6.38 11.19 8.58
C GLU A 235 4.96 10.98 9.15
N GLU A 236 3.94 11.53 8.48
CA GLU A 236 2.56 11.37 8.88
C GLU A 236 2.03 9.94 8.82
N VAL A 237 2.59 9.12 7.93
CA VAL A 237 2.22 7.71 7.77
C VAL A 237 2.93 6.87 8.83
N ALA A 238 4.21 7.13 9.05
CA ALA A 238 5.01 6.36 10.00
C ALA A 238 4.64 6.65 11.46
N LYS A 239 4.26 7.89 11.82
CA LYS A 239 4.00 8.29 13.22
C LYS A 239 2.81 7.58 13.89
N GLU A 240 1.93 6.96 13.11
CA GLU A 240 0.75 6.22 13.63
C GLU A 240 1.14 4.90 14.33
N TYR A 241 2.37 4.43 14.14
CA TYR A 241 2.84 3.13 14.63
C TYR A 241 4.07 3.31 15.53
N ASP A 242 4.11 2.56 16.63
CA ASP A 242 5.35 2.35 17.37
C ASP A 242 6.32 1.46 16.58
N ASP A 243 7.55 1.35 17.07
CA ASP A 243 8.61 0.61 16.37
C ASP A 243 8.32 -0.89 16.26
N GLU A 244 7.70 -1.49 17.28
CA GLU A 244 7.37 -2.92 17.30
C GLU A 244 6.28 -3.26 16.28
N ALA A 245 5.18 -2.51 16.29
CA ALA A 245 4.07 -2.69 15.36
C ALA A 245 4.52 -2.45 13.91
N LEU A 246 5.34 -1.42 13.66
CA LEU A 246 5.86 -1.14 12.33
C LEU A 246 6.81 -2.25 11.85
N ALA A 247 7.73 -2.72 12.70
CA ALA A 247 8.65 -3.81 12.34
C ALA A 247 7.90 -5.10 12.00
N TRP A 248 6.90 -5.47 12.82
CA TRP A 248 6.08 -6.64 12.59
C TRP A 248 5.31 -6.55 11.27
N MET A 249 4.67 -5.41 11.01
CA MET A 249 3.94 -5.16 9.78
C MET A 249 4.83 -5.29 8.55
N LEU A 250 5.98 -4.60 8.55
CA LEU A 250 6.93 -4.64 7.44
C LEU A 250 7.45 -6.07 7.22
N PHE A 251 7.83 -6.77 8.29
CA PHE A 251 8.26 -8.16 8.19
C PHE A 251 7.20 -9.05 7.55
N LEU A 252 5.97 -9.01 8.05
CA LEU A 252 4.87 -9.83 7.55
C LEU A 252 4.58 -9.54 6.07
N ASP A 253 4.44 -8.26 5.73
CA ASP A 253 4.07 -7.82 4.39
C ASP A 253 5.20 -8.07 3.40
N GLY A 254 6.44 -7.82 3.77
CA GLY A 254 7.62 -8.10 2.96
C GLY A 254 7.76 -9.59 2.64
N CYS A 255 7.63 -10.47 3.64
CA CYS A 255 7.66 -11.91 3.44
C CYS A 255 6.50 -12.40 2.55
N ALA A 256 5.28 -11.88 2.78
CA ALA A 256 4.11 -12.24 1.99
C ALA A 256 4.27 -11.83 0.52
N ILE A 257 4.77 -10.61 0.26
CA ILE A 257 5.04 -10.08 -1.08
C ILE A 257 6.05 -10.96 -1.82
N LEU A 258 7.20 -11.27 -1.19
CA LEU A 258 8.24 -12.08 -1.82
C LEU A 258 7.73 -13.48 -2.19
N HIS A 259 7.01 -14.13 -1.28
CA HIS A 259 6.47 -15.45 -1.56
C HIS A 259 5.35 -15.44 -2.59
N TYR A 260 4.48 -14.42 -2.56
CA TYR A 260 3.46 -14.23 -3.57
C TYR A 260 4.07 -14.13 -4.97
N ILE A 261 5.07 -13.25 -5.13
CA ILE A 261 5.77 -13.05 -6.39
C ILE A 261 6.46 -14.35 -6.84
N PHE A 262 7.11 -15.07 -5.92
CA PHE A 262 7.71 -16.36 -6.20
C PHE A 262 6.68 -17.38 -6.71
N CYS A 263 5.53 -17.49 -6.05
CA CYS A 263 4.43 -18.36 -6.48
C CYS A 263 3.88 -17.96 -7.84
N ALA A 264 3.74 -16.66 -8.12
CA ALA A 264 3.27 -16.16 -9.40
C ALA A 264 4.26 -16.46 -10.54
N ALA A 265 5.55 -16.19 -10.31
CA ALA A 265 6.60 -16.42 -11.29
C ALA A 265 6.83 -17.92 -11.58
N LYS A 266 6.68 -18.78 -10.57
CA LYS A 266 6.90 -20.23 -10.68
C LYS A 266 5.61 -21.05 -10.86
N LYS A 267 4.44 -20.40 -10.92
CA LYS A 267 3.10 -21.02 -11.03
C LYS A 267 2.78 -22.01 -9.90
N LYS A 268 3.09 -21.65 -8.65
CA LYS A 268 2.95 -22.51 -7.45
C LYS A 268 1.74 -22.21 -6.56
N PHE A 269 0.79 -21.37 -7.00
CA PHE A 269 -0.35 -21.01 -6.15
C PHE A 269 -1.30 -22.16 -5.80
N VAL A 270 -1.32 -23.24 -6.61
CA VAL A 270 -2.17 -24.42 -6.38
C VAL A 270 -1.93 -25.04 -5.00
N GLU A 271 -0.70 -24.97 -4.49
CA GLU A 271 -0.31 -25.53 -3.20
C GLU A 271 -0.90 -24.75 -2.01
N LEU A 272 -1.24 -23.47 -2.22
CA LEU A 272 -1.65 -22.56 -1.15
C LEU A 272 -3.17 -22.44 -0.96
N LYS A 273 -3.99 -23.12 -1.75
CA LYS A 273 -5.48 -23.07 -1.64
C LYS A 273 -6.03 -21.62 -1.55
N ILE A 274 -5.36 -20.67 -2.19
CA ILE A 274 -5.83 -19.30 -2.36
C ILE A 274 -6.70 -19.29 -3.62
N LYS A 275 -7.83 -18.59 -3.58
CA LYS A 275 -8.72 -18.51 -4.73
C LYS A 275 -8.10 -17.67 -5.86
N ASP A 276 -8.35 -18.04 -7.11
CA ASP A 276 -7.77 -17.39 -8.29
C ASP A 276 -8.16 -15.91 -8.42
N ASP A 277 -9.39 -15.56 -8.04
CA ASP A 277 -9.87 -14.17 -8.00
C ASP A 277 -9.07 -13.32 -7.00
N SER A 278 -8.79 -13.89 -5.83
CA SER A 278 -7.99 -13.25 -4.78
C SER A 278 -6.54 -13.04 -5.24
N ILE A 279 -5.98 -13.99 -5.99
CA ILE A 279 -4.66 -13.85 -6.61
C ILE A 279 -4.68 -12.73 -7.65
N ALA A 280 -5.64 -12.74 -8.58
CA ALA A 280 -5.73 -11.72 -9.61
C ALA A 280 -5.86 -10.28 -9.05
N PHE A 281 -6.62 -10.11 -7.96
CA PHE A 281 -6.76 -8.82 -7.31
C PHE A 281 -5.55 -8.45 -6.43
N ALA A 282 -4.91 -9.42 -5.76
CA ALA A 282 -3.66 -9.16 -5.04
C ALA A 282 -2.53 -8.70 -5.98
N GLN A 283 -2.51 -9.17 -7.23
CA GLN A 283 -1.60 -8.65 -8.25
C GLN A 283 -1.82 -7.15 -8.53
N GLN A 284 -3.06 -6.65 -8.49
CA GLN A 284 -3.34 -5.21 -8.63
C GLN A 284 -2.88 -4.45 -7.38
N ASP A 285 -3.19 -4.99 -6.20
CA ASP A 285 -2.87 -4.40 -4.90
C ASP A 285 -1.36 -4.17 -4.70
N LEU A 286 -0.51 -5.02 -5.29
CA LEU A 286 0.96 -4.88 -5.26
C LEU A 286 1.51 -3.61 -5.91
N PHE A 287 0.75 -2.99 -6.81
CA PHE A 287 1.19 -1.83 -7.59
C PHE A 287 0.37 -0.57 -7.28
N LEU A 288 -0.38 -0.56 -6.18
CA LEU A 288 -1.04 0.66 -5.73
C LEU A 288 -0.05 1.53 -4.97
N LEU A 289 -0.01 2.83 -5.26
CA LEU A 289 0.92 3.79 -4.64
C LEU A 289 0.79 3.80 -3.11
N LYS A 290 -0.44 3.71 -2.62
CA LYS A 290 -0.77 3.69 -1.18
C LYS A 290 -0.62 2.32 -0.51
N ASN A 291 -0.14 1.30 -1.23
CA ASN A 291 -0.10 -0.08 -0.77
C ASN A 291 1.30 -0.67 -0.99
N GLN A 292 2.32 0.03 -0.49
CA GLN A 292 3.73 -0.28 -0.74
C GLN A 292 4.52 -0.50 0.55
N VAL A 293 5.57 -1.30 0.40
CA VAL A 293 6.67 -1.43 1.35
C VAL A 293 7.97 -1.01 0.65
N PRO A 294 9.01 -0.58 1.38
CA PRO A 294 10.28 -0.19 0.79
C PRO A 294 10.93 -1.37 0.05
N TYR A 295 11.51 -1.12 -1.12
CA TYR A 295 12.25 -2.16 -1.84
C TYR A 295 13.49 -2.62 -1.06
N GLY A 296 14.09 -1.73 -0.27
CA GLY A 296 15.20 -2.05 0.64
C GLY A 296 14.85 -3.17 1.63
N LEU A 297 13.61 -3.19 2.15
CA LEU A 297 13.11 -4.29 2.97
C LEU A 297 13.06 -5.61 2.19
N LEU A 298 12.59 -5.57 0.94
CA LEU A 298 12.55 -6.77 0.09
C LEU A 298 13.97 -7.28 -0.19
N LYS A 299 14.94 -6.41 -0.44
CA LYS A 299 16.36 -6.76 -0.58
C LYS A 299 16.92 -7.40 0.68
N LEU A 300 16.65 -6.80 1.85
CA LEU A 300 17.05 -7.33 3.15
C LEU A 300 16.51 -8.76 3.33
N LEU A 301 15.21 -8.97 3.16
CA LEU A 301 14.58 -10.28 3.31
C LEU A 301 15.09 -11.31 2.28
N MET A 302 15.34 -10.91 1.03
CA MET A 302 15.94 -11.77 0.02
C MET A 302 17.36 -12.19 0.38
N GLY A 303 18.20 -11.26 0.83
CA GLY A 303 19.59 -11.56 1.24
C GLY A 303 19.69 -12.41 2.51
N LEU A 304 18.66 -12.39 3.34
CA LEU A 304 18.53 -13.29 4.49
C LEU A 304 17.99 -14.68 4.12
N SER A 305 17.53 -14.87 2.87
CA SER A 305 17.07 -16.14 2.33
C SER A 305 18.20 -16.89 1.64
N GLU A 306 18.17 -18.23 1.68
CA GLU A 306 19.10 -19.06 0.88
C GLU A 306 18.81 -19.00 -0.63
N LYS A 307 17.69 -18.37 -1.01
CA LYS A 307 17.17 -18.30 -2.37
C LYS A 307 17.23 -16.90 -2.96
N GLU A 308 18.13 -16.04 -2.49
CA GLU A 308 18.24 -14.64 -2.92
C GLU A 308 18.19 -14.49 -4.46
N ALA A 309 19.02 -15.23 -5.19
CA ALA A 309 19.07 -15.17 -6.66
C ALA A 309 17.76 -15.63 -7.31
N GLU A 310 17.10 -16.66 -6.78
CA GLU A 310 15.83 -17.15 -7.29
C GLU A 310 14.67 -16.18 -7.02
N LEU A 311 14.67 -15.53 -5.85
CA LEU A 311 13.69 -14.53 -5.47
C LEU A 311 13.85 -13.28 -6.33
N SER A 312 15.07 -12.79 -6.49
CA SER A 312 15.40 -11.68 -7.38
C SER A 312 14.97 -11.98 -8.83
N GLN A 313 15.30 -13.16 -9.35
CA GLN A 313 14.83 -13.59 -10.67
C GLN A 313 13.29 -13.69 -10.75
N SER A 314 12.63 -14.08 -9.65
CA SER A 314 11.18 -14.17 -9.60
C SER A 314 10.53 -12.78 -9.66
N ILE A 315 11.09 -11.77 -8.99
CA ILE A 315 10.65 -10.37 -9.13
C ILE A 315 10.79 -9.92 -10.58
N HIS A 316 11.96 -10.09 -11.20
CA HIS A 316 12.17 -9.71 -12.60
C HIS A 316 11.21 -10.43 -13.55
N SER A 317 11.02 -11.74 -13.39
CA SER A 317 10.08 -12.54 -14.20
C SER A 317 8.64 -12.08 -13.99
N TYR A 318 8.25 -11.78 -12.76
CA TYR A 318 6.91 -11.31 -12.42
C TYR A 318 6.62 -9.95 -13.05
N ILE A 319 7.49 -8.96 -12.87
CA ILE A 319 7.33 -7.63 -13.48
C ILE A 319 7.26 -7.76 -15.01
N ARG A 320 8.12 -8.58 -15.62
CA ARG A 320 8.10 -8.85 -17.07
C ARG A 320 6.76 -9.44 -17.53
N ASN A 321 6.18 -10.36 -16.76
CA ASN A 321 4.89 -10.97 -17.10
C ASN A 321 3.75 -9.95 -16.99
N VAL A 322 3.76 -9.10 -15.96
CA VAL A 322 2.75 -8.03 -15.75
C VAL A 322 2.83 -6.94 -16.83
N THR A 323 4.01 -6.74 -17.41
CA THR A 323 4.30 -5.75 -18.45
C THR A 323 4.26 -6.33 -19.87
N TYR A 324 4.06 -7.65 -20.01
CA TYR A 324 4.08 -8.37 -21.29
C TYR A 324 5.35 -8.15 -22.14
N GLN A 325 6.49 -7.87 -21.50
CA GLN A 325 7.76 -7.66 -22.19
C GLN A 325 8.39 -9.00 -22.61
N GLN A 326 8.78 -9.12 -23.89
CA GLN A 326 9.25 -10.39 -24.47
C GLN A 326 10.78 -10.55 -24.55
N THR A 327 11.56 -9.51 -24.26
CA THR A 327 13.02 -9.51 -24.45
C THR A 327 13.78 -9.54 -23.12
N GLU A 328 14.92 -10.22 -23.08
CA GLU A 328 15.86 -10.08 -21.96
C GLU A 328 16.55 -8.71 -22.00
N PRO A 329 16.81 -8.06 -20.85
CA PRO A 329 17.55 -6.81 -20.82
C PRO A 329 18.95 -7.03 -21.40
N GLN A 330 19.29 -6.27 -22.44
CA GLN A 330 20.69 -6.13 -22.85
C GLN A 330 21.32 -5.03 -21.98
N GLN A 331 22.35 -5.43 -21.23
CA GLN A 331 23.23 -4.64 -20.35
C GLN A 331 22.72 -4.32 -18.94
N LYS A 332 23.49 -4.78 -17.94
CA LYS A 332 23.54 -4.22 -16.59
C LYS A 332 24.09 -2.80 -16.70
N GLN A 333 23.21 -1.81 -16.77
CA GLN A 333 23.57 -0.48 -16.29
C GLN A 333 23.50 -0.51 -14.75
N GLU A 334 24.35 0.27 -14.09
CA GLU A 334 24.22 0.55 -12.66
C GLU A 334 22.92 1.35 -12.45
N GLU A 335 21.79 0.64 -12.48
CA GLU A 335 20.49 1.22 -12.18
C GLU A 335 20.38 1.42 -10.68
N ARG A 336 20.00 2.65 -10.32
CA ARG A 336 19.56 3.03 -8.98
C ARG A 336 18.59 1.98 -8.44
N ASP A 337 18.78 1.59 -7.18
CA ASP A 337 17.83 0.70 -6.50
C ASP A 337 16.42 1.33 -6.52
N PRO A 338 15.38 0.59 -6.94
CA PRO A 338 14.01 1.07 -6.91
C PRO A 338 13.60 1.47 -5.50
N THR A 339 12.70 2.44 -5.40
CA THR A 339 12.12 2.84 -4.10
C THR A 339 11.18 1.77 -3.55
N HIS A 340 10.29 1.26 -4.40
CA HIS A 340 9.29 0.23 -4.11
C HIS A 340 8.88 -0.48 -5.43
N LEU A 341 7.97 -1.46 -5.36
CA LEU A 341 7.60 -2.27 -6.54
C LEU A 341 6.93 -1.49 -7.67
N LEU A 342 6.14 -0.45 -7.37
CA LEU A 342 5.55 0.43 -8.38
C LEU A 342 6.62 1.25 -9.13
N ASP A 343 7.69 1.69 -8.46
CA ASP A 343 8.84 2.35 -9.10
C ASP A 343 9.56 1.37 -10.04
N LEU A 344 9.81 0.14 -9.58
CA LEU A 344 10.38 -0.92 -10.42
C LEU A 344 9.51 -1.24 -11.65
N LEU A 345 8.18 -1.27 -11.48
CA LEU A 345 7.24 -1.45 -12.60
C LEU A 345 7.38 -0.30 -13.61
N ARG A 346 7.44 0.94 -13.10
CA ARG A 346 7.57 2.16 -13.92
C ARG A 346 8.86 2.17 -14.73
N THR A 347 10.00 1.96 -14.08
CA THR A 347 11.31 1.96 -14.76
C THR A 347 11.37 0.85 -15.81
N THR A 348 10.83 -0.34 -15.50
CA THR A 348 10.75 -1.46 -16.46
C THR A 348 9.88 -1.11 -17.67
N LEU A 349 8.72 -0.47 -17.47
CA LEU A 349 7.84 -0.04 -18.56
C LEU A 349 8.52 0.99 -19.47
N LEU A 350 9.24 1.95 -18.90
CA LEU A 350 9.87 3.04 -19.64
C LEU A 350 11.18 2.62 -20.31
N GLY A 351 11.87 1.62 -19.77
CA GLY A 351 13.20 1.20 -20.20
C GLY A 351 14.29 2.25 -19.95
N PRO A 352 15.54 1.94 -20.34
CA PRO A 352 16.67 2.81 -20.12
C PRO A 352 16.49 4.14 -20.85
N LEU A 353 16.97 5.22 -20.22
CA LEU A 353 17.01 6.54 -20.84
C LEU A 353 17.91 6.48 -22.08
N PRO A 354 17.47 7.08 -23.21
CA PRO A 354 18.35 7.20 -24.37
C PRO A 354 19.60 8.02 -23.98
N PRO A 355 20.80 7.63 -24.43
CA PRO A 355 22.01 8.36 -24.11
C PRO A 355 21.87 9.83 -24.55
N PRO A 356 22.38 10.78 -23.76
CA PRO A 356 22.38 12.18 -24.16
C PRO A 356 23.12 12.31 -25.49
N LYS A 357 22.44 12.84 -26.51
CA LYS A 357 23.04 12.99 -27.83
C LYS A 357 24.26 13.92 -27.71
N PRO A 358 25.47 13.48 -28.09
CA PRO A 358 26.63 14.35 -28.08
C PRO A 358 26.42 15.44 -29.13
N ASN A 359 26.50 16.70 -28.70
CA ASN A 359 26.38 17.90 -29.53
C ASN A 359 25.00 18.19 -30.14
N SER A 360 23.99 18.32 -29.29
CA SER A 360 22.95 19.29 -29.56
C SER A 360 22.81 20.26 -28.40
N SER A 361 23.32 21.48 -28.58
CA SER A 361 22.74 22.70 -28.01
C SER A 361 21.31 22.92 -28.54
N SER A 362 20.52 21.86 -28.67
CA SER A 362 19.11 21.92 -28.94
C SER A 362 18.43 22.25 -27.62
N ARG A 363 18.38 23.55 -27.31
CA ARG A 363 17.09 24.13 -26.95
C ARG A 363 16.05 23.48 -27.86
N CYS A 364 14.98 22.93 -27.28
CA CYS A 364 13.83 22.45 -28.02
C CYS A 364 13.60 23.39 -29.22
N PRO A 365 13.55 22.91 -30.48
CA PRO A 365 13.32 23.78 -31.64
C PRO A 365 12.03 24.62 -31.48
N PHE A 366 11.11 24.14 -30.63
CA PHE A 366 9.85 24.76 -30.25
C PHE A 366 9.95 25.96 -29.28
N ALA A 367 11.11 26.20 -28.65
CA ALA A 367 11.23 27.28 -27.66
C ALA A 367 11.36 28.69 -28.27
N ARG A 368 11.44 28.83 -29.60
CA ARG A 368 11.63 30.16 -30.25
C ARG A 368 10.58 30.59 -31.25
N GLN A 369 9.60 29.76 -31.59
CA GLN A 369 8.42 30.19 -32.34
C GLN A 369 7.22 29.44 -31.78
N ARG A 370 6.46 30.10 -30.90
CA ARG A 370 5.05 29.75 -30.72
C ARG A 370 4.37 30.12 -32.02
N ASP A 371 4.28 29.14 -32.92
CA ASP A 371 3.40 29.21 -34.07
C ASP A 371 1.95 29.36 -33.54
N PRO A 372 1.19 30.40 -33.92
CA PRO A 372 -0.21 30.53 -33.53
C PRO A 372 -1.07 29.37 -34.07
N ASP A 373 -0.57 28.59 -35.03
CA ASP A 373 -1.22 27.40 -35.58
C ASP A 373 -0.85 26.11 -34.82
N TRP A 374 -0.96 26.11 -33.49
CA TRP A 374 -0.82 24.88 -32.69
C TRP A 374 -1.97 23.93 -33.03
N GLN A 375 -1.78 23.05 -34.02
CA GLN A 375 -2.74 22.00 -34.34
C GLN A 375 -2.76 20.97 -33.21
N SER A 376 -3.96 20.61 -32.75
CA SER A 376 -4.14 19.48 -31.85
C SER A 376 -3.53 18.22 -32.48
N PHE A 377 -2.94 17.35 -31.65
CA PHE A 377 -2.53 16.04 -32.12
C PHE A 377 -3.75 15.31 -32.70
N ARG A 378 -3.52 14.60 -33.79
CA ARG A 378 -4.56 13.93 -34.58
C ARG A 378 -4.84 12.54 -34.01
N ASN A 379 -6.11 12.19 -33.83
CA ASN A 379 -6.53 10.83 -33.50
C ASN A 379 -6.20 9.85 -34.64
N VAL A 380 -6.37 8.55 -34.42
CA VAL A 380 -5.99 7.52 -35.42
C VAL A 380 -6.70 7.73 -36.76
N GLN A 381 -8.00 8.07 -36.76
CA GLN A 381 -8.72 8.32 -38.00
C GLN A 381 -8.09 9.46 -38.79
N GLU A 382 -7.80 10.58 -38.13
CA GLU A 382 -7.19 11.74 -38.77
C GLU A 382 -5.76 11.49 -39.25
N LEU A 383 -4.95 10.74 -38.50
CA LEU A 383 -3.61 10.34 -38.93
C LEU A 383 -3.68 9.49 -40.20
N LYS A 384 -4.63 8.55 -40.28
CA LYS A 384 -4.84 7.72 -41.47
C LYS A 384 -5.32 8.56 -42.65
N ALA A 385 -6.21 9.52 -42.43
CA ALA A 385 -6.65 10.46 -43.46
C ALA A 385 -5.50 11.33 -43.99
N ALA A 386 -4.55 11.71 -43.12
CA ALA A 386 -3.31 12.41 -43.48
C ALA A 386 -2.26 11.52 -44.18
N GLY A 387 -2.53 10.22 -44.37
CA GLY A 387 -1.63 9.26 -45.00
C GLY A 387 -0.54 8.70 -44.08
N ILE A 388 -0.76 8.76 -42.76
CA ILE A 388 0.10 8.17 -41.74
C ILE A 388 -0.54 6.87 -41.26
N HIS A 389 0.16 5.75 -41.40
CA HIS A 389 -0.34 4.43 -41.04
C HIS A 389 0.25 3.93 -39.71
N LEU A 390 -0.52 3.16 -38.96
CA LEU A 390 -0.06 2.56 -37.72
C LEU A 390 0.75 1.29 -37.97
N LYS A 391 1.83 1.09 -37.23
CA LYS A 391 2.61 -0.15 -37.27
C LYS A 391 3.17 -0.52 -35.91
N ARG A 392 3.04 -1.79 -35.53
CA ARG A 392 3.66 -2.30 -34.31
C ARG A 392 5.15 -2.55 -34.49
N ARG A 393 5.93 -2.27 -33.46
CA ARG A 393 7.29 -2.81 -33.34
C ARG A 393 7.25 -4.30 -32.99
N LYS A 394 8.25 -5.03 -33.50
CA LYS A 394 8.45 -6.46 -33.21
C LYS A 394 9.45 -6.71 -32.07
N LYS A 395 10.28 -5.71 -31.76
CA LYS A 395 11.35 -5.76 -30.75
C LYS A 395 11.30 -4.48 -29.92
N ASP A 396 11.66 -4.64 -28.64
CA ASP A 396 11.67 -3.62 -27.58
C ASP A 396 10.28 -3.13 -27.18
N SER A 397 9.92 -3.45 -25.94
CA SER A 397 8.60 -3.18 -25.35
C SER A 397 8.51 -1.90 -24.53
N CYS A 398 9.59 -1.11 -24.48
CA CYS A 398 9.61 0.12 -23.72
C CYS A 398 8.59 1.13 -24.29
N LEU A 399 7.85 1.78 -23.40
CA LEU A 399 6.81 2.74 -23.80
C LEU A 399 7.38 3.97 -24.52
N ARG A 400 8.65 4.33 -24.24
CA ARG A 400 9.35 5.44 -24.90
C ARG A 400 9.64 5.21 -26.39
N ASN A 401 9.55 3.97 -26.88
CA ASN A 401 10.02 3.59 -28.22
C ASN A 401 9.02 3.90 -29.34
N MET A 402 8.42 5.09 -29.31
CA MET A 402 7.49 5.61 -30.32
C MET A 402 8.20 6.56 -31.28
N HIS A 403 7.95 6.43 -32.59
CA HIS A 403 8.50 7.36 -33.57
C HIS A 403 7.70 7.38 -34.87
N PHE A 404 7.76 8.50 -35.58
CA PHE A 404 7.25 8.63 -36.94
C PHE A 404 8.37 8.37 -37.95
N THR A 405 8.06 7.65 -39.03
CA THR A 405 8.93 7.65 -40.21
C THR A 405 8.59 8.82 -41.10
N ARG A 406 9.63 9.58 -41.48
CA ARG A 406 9.47 10.71 -42.40
C ARG A 406 9.00 10.20 -43.76
N ARG A 407 7.93 10.80 -44.27
CA ARG A 407 7.46 10.58 -45.65
C ARG A 407 8.51 11.13 -46.62
N PHE A 408 9.03 10.30 -47.52
CA PHE A 408 9.99 10.73 -48.55
C PHE A 408 9.61 10.08 -49.88
N GLY A 409 9.32 10.87 -50.92
CA GLY A 409 8.89 10.34 -52.22
C GLY A 409 7.66 9.41 -52.13
N PHE A 410 7.80 8.19 -52.64
CA PHE A 410 6.75 7.16 -52.66
C PHE A 410 6.59 6.38 -51.33
N TYR A 411 7.42 6.65 -50.32
CA TYR A 411 7.36 5.96 -49.03
C TYR A 411 6.24 6.51 -48.15
N LEU A 412 5.36 5.63 -47.66
CA LEU A 412 4.28 5.95 -46.73
C LEU A 412 4.83 6.41 -45.37
N GLY A 413 4.12 7.32 -44.72
CA GLY A 413 4.38 7.70 -43.33
C GLY A 413 3.86 6.62 -42.39
N TYR A 414 4.64 6.26 -41.38
CA TYR A 414 4.23 5.31 -40.36
C TYR A 414 4.44 5.88 -38.96
N LEU A 415 3.46 5.69 -38.09
CA LEU A 415 3.60 5.81 -36.65
C LEU A 415 3.92 4.43 -36.09
N TRP A 416 5.13 4.29 -35.55
CA TRP A 416 5.59 3.07 -34.90
C TRP A 416 5.27 3.11 -33.42
N LEU A 417 4.50 2.14 -32.96
CA LEU A 417 4.10 1.97 -31.57
C LEU A 417 4.78 0.75 -30.95
N PRO A 418 4.97 0.73 -29.61
CA PRO A 418 5.44 -0.45 -28.88
C PRO A 418 4.51 -1.67 -29.08
N PRO A 419 4.93 -2.87 -28.64
CA PRO A 419 4.12 -4.08 -28.61
C PRO A 419 2.76 -3.87 -27.93
N PRO A 420 1.79 -4.78 -28.17
CA PRO A 420 0.40 -4.48 -27.87
C PRO A 420 0.16 -4.21 -26.38
N ILE A 421 -0.54 -3.12 -26.10
CA ILE A 421 -1.08 -2.85 -24.78
C ILE A 421 -2.31 -3.75 -24.60
N THR A 422 -2.30 -4.59 -23.57
CA THR A 422 -3.48 -5.31 -23.12
C THR A 422 -4.33 -4.35 -22.28
N VAL A 423 -5.56 -4.10 -22.73
CA VAL A 423 -6.52 -3.24 -22.02
C VAL A 423 -7.58 -4.13 -21.35
N ASP A 424 -7.65 -4.07 -20.03
CA ASP A 424 -8.52 -4.84 -19.16
C ASP A 424 -8.89 -4.04 -17.90
N ASP A 425 -9.65 -4.65 -16.98
CA ASP A 425 -10.06 -4.01 -15.72
C ASP A 425 -8.90 -3.55 -14.82
N SER A 426 -7.68 -4.05 -15.03
CA SER A 426 -6.48 -3.64 -14.29
C SER A 426 -5.79 -2.42 -14.89
N THR A 427 -6.15 -2.01 -16.11
CA THR A 427 -5.46 -0.97 -16.87
C THR A 427 -5.63 0.41 -16.23
N GLY A 428 -6.86 0.77 -15.85
CA GLY A 428 -7.15 2.01 -15.12
C GLY A 428 -6.37 2.12 -13.80
N PRO A 429 -6.51 1.15 -12.88
CA PRO A 429 -5.74 1.12 -11.63
C PRO A 429 -4.23 1.26 -11.86
N LYS A 430 -3.67 0.50 -12.81
CA LYS A 430 -2.22 0.48 -13.09
C LYS A 430 -1.71 1.86 -13.50
N PHE A 431 -2.31 2.47 -14.52
CA PHE A 431 -1.81 3.75 -15.03
C PHE A 431 -2.10 4.92 -14.08
N MET A 432 -3.25 4.95 -13.41
CA MET A 432 -3.55 6.01 -12.43
C MET A 432 -2.59 5.99 -11.24
N ASN A 433 -2.17 4.82 -10.76
CA ASN A 433 -1.17 4.73 -9.69
C ASN A 433 0.23 5.14 -10.18
N LEU A 434 0.61 4.79 -11.41
CA LEU A 434 1.87 5.24 -12.02
C LEU A 434 1.90 6.76 -12.23
N ILE A 435 0.80 7.37 -12.71
CA ILE A 435 0.67 8.83 -12.86
C ILE A 435 0.73 9.48 -11.48
N ALA A 436 -0.02 8.97 -10.49
CA ALA A 436 0.01 9.50 -9.14
C ALA A 436 1.42 9.48 -8.55
N TYR A 437 2.20 8.43 -8.83
CA TYR A 437 3.60 8.34 -8.41
C TYR A 437 4.48 9.40 -9.07
N GLU A 438 4.30 9.68 -10.37
CA GLU A 438 5.01 10.75 -11.06
C GLU A 438 4.65 12.15 -10.53
N MET A 439 3.43 12.32 -10.04
CA MET A 439 2.93 13.60 -9.51
C MET A 439 3.28 13.85 -8.03
N CYS A 440 3.96 12.92 -7.37
CA CYS A 440 4.47 13.13 -6.02
C CYS A 440 5.51 14.26 -5.98
N LEU A 441 5.46 15.12 -4.95
CA LEU A 441 6.28 16.34 -4.87
C LEU A 441 7.79 16.06 -4.71
N ASP A 442 8.13 14.91 -4.16
CA ASP A 442 9.49 14.43 -3.94
C ASP A 442 10.00 13.51 -5.06
N PHE A 443 9.17 13.28 -6.10
CA PHE A 443 9.58 12.53 -7.28
C PHE A 443 10.20 13.45 -8.32
N GLU A 444 11.43 13.14 -8.74
CA GLU A 444 12.08 13.84 -9.85
C GLU A 444 11.44 13.41 -11.18
N ASN A 445 10.40 14.15 -11.57
CA ASN A 445 9.50 13.74 -12.62
C ASN A 445 10.09 13.96 -14.03
N ASP A 446 10.27 12.87 -14.79
CA ASP A 446 10.62 12.91 -16.22
C ASP A 446 9.39 12.73 -17.13
N PHE A 447 8.19 12.68 -16.53
CA PHE A 447 6.86 12.59 -17.14
C PHE A 447 6.71 11.42 -18.11
N GLY A 448 7.49 10.35 -17.95
CA GLY A 448 7.51 9.24 -18.90
C GLY A 448 6.14 8.56 -19.09
N ILE A 449 5.46 8.20 -18.01
CA ILE A 449 4.14 7.56 -18.06
C ILE A 449 3.07 8.59 -18.41
N SER A 450 3.10 9.76 -17.78
CA SER A 450 2.15 10.85 -18.02
C SER A 450 2.12 11.27 -19.48
N SER A 451 3.30 11.47 -20.10
CA SER A 451 3.42 11.81 -21.53
C SER A 451 2.93 10.69 -22.43
N TYR A 452 3.20 9.43 -22.04
CA TYR A 452 2.71 8.27 -22.79
C TYR A 452 1.18 8.20 -22.78
N ILE A 453 0.55 8.41 -21.62
CA ILE A 453 -0.90 8.39 -21.49
C ILE A 453 -1.54 9.57 -22.23
N SER A 454 -1.00 10.78 -22.11
CA SER A 454 -1.50 11.92 -22.87
C SER A 454 -1.37 11.72 -24.39
N PHE A 455 -0.32 11.04 -24.84
CA PHE A 455 -0.19 10.65 -26.24
C PHE A 455 -1.26 9.62 -26.66
N LEU A 456 -1.59 8.64 -25.81
CA LEU A 456 -2.65 7.67 -26.09
C LEU A 456 -4.04 8.30 -26.08
N ASP A 457 -4.31 9.19 -25.13
CA ASP A 457 -5.52 10.02 -25.05
C ASP A 457 -5.71 10.83 -26.35
N SER A 458 -4.65 11.50 -26.82
CA SER A 458 -4.68 12.20 -28.12
C SER A 458 -4.88 11.27 -29.33
N LEU A 459 -4.51 10.00 -29.21
CA LEU A 459 -4.59 9.02 -30.29
C LEU A 459 -5.95 8.31 -30.33
N ILE A 460 -6.59 8.13 -29.18
CA ILE A 460 -7.79 7.30 -28.97
C ILE A 460 -8.94 8.18 -28.50
N ASP A 461 -9.68 8.76 -29.45
CA ASP A 461 -10.80 9.63 -29.11
C ASP A 461 -12.13 8.86 -29.14
N GLU A 462 -12.30 7.95 -30.10
CA GLU A 462 -13.52 7.16 -30.29
C GLU A 462 -13.27 5.66 -30.55
N ALA A 463 -14.33 4.85 -30.50
CA ALA A 463 -14.26 3.40 -30.72
C ALA A 463 -13.61 2.99 -32.05
N ASN A 464 -13.67 3.83 -33.10
CA ASN A 464 -13.04 3.52 -34.38
C ASN A 464 -11.52 3.60 -34.33
N ASP A 465 -10.96 4.49 -33.51
CA ASP A 465 -9.52 4.56 -33.26
C ASP A 465 -9.03 3.25 -32.61
N VAL A 466 -9.78 2.76 -31.63
CA VAL A 466 -9.50 1.46 -30.97
C VAL A 466 -9.55 0.30 -31.96
N LYS A 467 -10.55 0.27 -32.87
CA LYS A 467 -10.63 -0.76 -33.92
C LYS A 467 -9.40 -0.75 -34.81
N ASP A 468 -8.89 0.42 -35.17
CA ASP A 468 -7.70 0.54 -36.01
C ASP A 468 -6.42 0.14 -35.29
N LEU A 469 -6.29 0.49 -34.00
CA LEU A 469 -5.18 0.02 -33.16
C LEU A 469 -5.21 -1.51 -33.02
N LYS A 470 -6.39 -2.11 -32.80
CA LYS A 470 -6.56 -3.58 -32.78
C LYS A 470 -6.17 -4.21 -34.11
N LYS A 471 -6.58 -3.63 -35.23
CA LYS A 471 -6.21 -4.09 -36.59
C LYS A 471 -4.70 -4.02 -36.83
N ALA A 472 -4.04 -2.99 -36.31
CA ALA A 472 -2.58 -2.83 -36.33
C ALA A 472 -1.85 -3.75 -35.32
N ARG A 473 -2.59 -4.45 -34.45
CA ARG A 473 -2.09 -5.30 -33.35
C ARG A 473 -1.19 -4.53 -32.37
N VAL A 474 -1.53 -3.27 -32.11
CA VAL A 474 -0.88 -2.41 -31.09
C VAL A 474 -1.72 -2.30 -29.81
N LEU A 475 -2.96 -2.78 -29.84
CA LEU A 475 -3.87 -2.83 -28.69
C LEU A 475 -4.61 -4.16 -28.71
N LEU A 476 -4.69 -4.83 -27.55
CA LEU A 476 -5.53 -6.00 -27.31
C LEU A 476 -6.64 -5.60 -26.34
N ASN A 477 -7.88 -5.68 -26.81
CA ASN A 477 -9.03 -5.30 -26.00
C ASN A 477 -9.60 -6.53 -25.27
N PHE A 478 -9.53 -6.51 -23.95
CA PHE A 478 -10.20 -7.42 -23.01
C PHE A 478 -11.17 -6.66 -22.09
N LEU A 479 -11.42 -5.39 -22.39
CA LEU A 479 -12.42 -4.54 -21.77
C LEU A 479 -13.69 -4.56 -22.64
N GLY A 480 -14.87 -4.56 -22.02
CA GLY A 480 -16.14 -4.98 -22.63
C GLY A 480 -16.38 -4.54 -24.08
N SER A 481 -16.19 -3.26 -24.40
CA SER A 481 -16.33 -2.73 -25.76
C SER A 481 -15.17 -1.82 -26.22
N ASP A 482 -15.08 -1.58 -27.53
CA ASP A 482 -14.10 -0.63 -28.08
C ASP A 482 -14.39 0.83 -27.65
N GLN A 483 -15.65 1.15 -27.33
CA GLN A 483 -16.00 2.47 -26.77
C GLN A 483 -15.52 2.61 -25.33
N GLU A 484 -15.68 1.57 -24.51
CA GLU A 484 -15.21 1.58 -23.12
C GLU A 484 -13.68 1.77 -23.03
N VAL A 485 -12.93 1.27 -24.01
CA VAL A 485 -11.48 1.51 -24.11
C VAL A 485 -11.18 2.99 -24.40
N ALA A 486 -11.91 3.60 -25.34
CA ALA A 486 -11.75 5.02 -25.64
C ALA A 486 -12.10 5.88 -24.43
N ASP A 487 -13.26 5.62 -23.81
CA ASP A 487 -13.72 6.31 -22.60
C ASP A 487 -12.70 6.18 -21.46
N LEU A 488 -12.05 5.01 -21.31
CA LEU A 488 -11.01 4.80 -20.31
C LEU A 488 -9.79 5.70 -20.55
N PHE A 489 -9.23 5.74 -21.76
CA PHE A 489 -8.05 6.55 -22.04
C PHE A 489 -8.36 8.05 -21.99
N ASN A 490 -9.51 8.46 -22.49
CA ASN A 490 -10.03 9.83 -22.39
C ASN A 490 -10.15 10.27 -20.92
N ALA A 491 -10.72 9.40 -20.08
CA ALA A 491 -10.88 9.69 -18.67
C ALA A 491 -9.51 9.78 -17.95
N ILE A 492 -8.59 8.85 -18.20
CA ILE A 492 -7.26 8.87 -17.56
C ILE A 492 -6.45 10.08 -18.03
N GLY A 493 -6.56 10.48 -19.30
CA GLY A 493 -5.83 11.61 -19.89
C GLY A 493 -6.26 13.00 -19.39
N THR A 494 -7.52 13.15 -18.98
CA THR A 494 -8.16 14.44 -18.65
C THR A 494 -7.42 15.24 -17.56
N ASP A 495 -6.78 14.58 -16.59
CA ASP A 495 -6.10 15.24 -15.45
C ASP A 495 -4.57 15.06 -15.46
N VAL A 496 -3.98 14.59 -16.57
CA VAL A 496 -2.54 14.37 -16.66
C VAL A 496 -1.81 15.69 -16.90
N VAL A 497 -1.03 16.13 -15.91
CA VAL A 497 -0.19 17.33 -16.05
C VAL A 497 1.01 17.00 -16.94
N LEU A 498 1.00 17.51 -18.17
CA LEU A 498 2.17 17.47 -19.06
C LEU A 498 3.26 18.45 -18.60
N ASN A 499 4.51 18.06 -18.82
CA ASN A 499 5.62 19.01 -18.78
C ASN A 499 5.58 19.90 -20.03
N ALA A 500 4.78 20.96 -19.98
CA ALA A 500 4.99 22.13 -20.80
C ALA A 500 5.73 23.13 -19.92
N ASP A 501 7.06 23.04 -19.84
CA ASP A 501 7.99 23.94 -19.11
C ASP A 501 7.25 25.05 -18.36
N ALA A 502 6.87 24.80 -17.10
CA ALA A 502 6.15 25.71 -16.19
C ALA A 502 5.22 26.70 -16.91
N SER A 503 3.99 26.29 -17.22
CA SER A 503 3.03 27.17 -17.90
C SER A 503 2.94 28.53 -17.19
N PRO A 504 2.99 29.66 -17.91
CA PRO A 504 2.75 30.98 -17.33
C PRO A 504 1.40 31.05 -16.60
N TRP A 505 0.45 30.16 -16.94
CA TRP A 505 -0.84 30.05 -16.28
C TRP A 505 -0.74 29.59 -14.82
N THR A 506 0.25 28.79 -14.45
CA THR A 506 0.47 28.40 -13.06
C THR A 506 0.98 29.58 -12.23
N VAL A 507 1.86 30.41 -12.82
CA VAL A 507 2.30 31.67 -12.22
C VAL A 507 1.17 32.70 -12.19
N LEU A 508 0.35 32.79 -13.24
CA LEU A 508 -0.82 33.68 -13.30
C LEU A 508 -1.93 33.25 -12.35
N ALA A 509 -2.13 31.95 -12.13
CA ALA A 509 -3.05 31.42 -11.12
C ALA A 509 -2.55 31.75 -9.71
N PHE A 510 -1.25 31.61 -9.45
CA PHE A 510 -0.65 31.98 -8.16
C PHE A 510 -0.72 33.50 -7.91
N LEU A 511 -0.45 34.31 -8.94
CA LEU A 511 -0.63 35.77 -8.89
C LEU A 511 -2.09 36.17 -8.73
N GLY A 512 -3.02 35.43 -9.36
CA GLY A 512 -4.46 35.63 -9.21
C GLY A 512 -4.94 35.35 -7.79
N VAL A 513 -4.42 34.30 -7.14
CA VAL A 513 -4.69 34.00 -5.72
C VAL A 513 -4.12 35.09 -4.81
N LEU A 514 -2.89 35.58 -5.07
CA LEU A 514 -2.30 36.68 -4.30
C LEU A 514 -3.06 38.00 -4.48
N LEU A 515 -3.54 38.32 -5.69
CA LEU A 515 -4.41 39.46 -5.97
C LEU A 515 -5.75 39.34 -5.26
N GLY A 516 -6.36 38.15 -5.27
CA GLY A 516 -7.59 37.86 -4.53
C GLY A 516 -7.42 38.08 -3.03
N LEU A 517 -6.34 37.56 -2.45
CA LEU A 517 -6.00 37.77 -1.04
C LEU A 517 -5.74 39.24 -0.72
N GLY A 518 -5.00 39.95 -1.59
CA GLY A 518 -4.75 41.39 -1.46
C GLY A 518 -6.03 42.23 -1.51
N LEU A 519 -6.96 41.89 -2.41
CA LEU A 519 -8.27 42.54 -2.52
C LEU A 519 -9.14 42.27 -1.29
N THR A 520 -9.15 41.04 -0.77
CA THR A 520 -9.87 40.73 0.48
C THR A 520 -9.26 41.44 1.69
N ALA A 521 -7.94 41.58 1.76
CA ALA A 521 -7.27 42.34 2.81
C ALA A 521 -7.58 43.84 2.72
N THR A 522 -7.60 44.42 1.51
CA THR A 522 -7.99 45.83 1.32
C THR A 522 -9.46 46.07 1.59
N GLN A 523 -10.35 45.16 1.20
CA GLN A 523 -11.78 45.25 1.53
C GLN A 523 -12.02 45.15 3.04
N THR A 524 -11.26 44.28 3.72
CA THR A 524 -11.30 44.16 5.19
C THR A 524 -10.74 45.42 5.86
N TRP A 525 -9.64 45.98 5.36
CA TRP A 525 -9.11 47.27 5.84
C TRP A 525 -10.15 48.37 5.66
N TYR A 526 -10.70 48.56 4.46
CA TYR A 526 -11.71 49.60 4.21
C TYR A 526 -12.93 49.45 5.11
N SER A 527 -13.33 48.22 5.45
CA SER A 527 -14.45 47.97 6.36
C SER A 527 -14.13 48.31 7.82
N ILE A 528 -12.86 48.24 8.22
CA ILE A 528 -12.39 48.55 9.58
C ILE A 528 -12.04 50.04 9.73
N ASP A 529 -11.48 50.66 8.69
CA ASP A 529 -10.87 51.99 8.69
C ASP A 529 -11.40 52.82 7.50
N SER A 530 -12.73 52.83 7.33
CA SER A 530 -13.39 53.68 6.33
C SER A 530 -13.16 55.16 6.69
N PRO A 531 -12.63 55.99 5.78
CA PRO A 531 -12.62 57.42 5.99
C PRO A 531 -14.07 57.93 6.09
N CYS A 532 -14.35 58.80 7.06
CA CYS A 532 -15.69 59.33 7.31
C CYS A 532 -16.31 59.88 6.02
N GLY A 533 -17.52 59.41 5.70
CA GLY A 533 -18.25 59.84 4.52
C GLY A 533 -18.88 61.23 4.74
N PRO A 534 -19.30 61.92 3.66
CA PRO A 534 -19.98 63.22 3.76
C PRO A 534 -21.30 63.17 4.55
N CYS A 535 -21.82 61.98 4.87
CA CYS A 535 -22.98 61.78 5.74
C CYS A 535 -22.63 61.76 7.24
N ASP A 536 -21.35 61.57 7.63
CA ASP A 536 -20.93 61.57 9.03
C ASP A 536 -20.90 62.98 9.64
N ASP A 537 -20.82 64.01 8.80
CA ASP A 537 -20.99 65.41 9.21
C ASP A 537 -22.46 65.78 9.45
N PHE A 538 -23.41 65.02 8.89
CA PHE A 538 -24.84 65.19 9.17
C PHE A 538 -25.23 64.72 10.59
N CYS A 539 -24.48 63.77 11.17
CA CYS A 539 -24.68 63.30 12.54
C CYS A 539 -24.12 64.24 13.62
N LYS A 540 -23.42 65.32 13.25
CA LYS A 540 -22.91 66.35 14.19
C LYS A 540 -23.83 67.56 14.35
N LEU A 541 -24.89 67.67 13.55
CA LEU A 541 -25.94 68.68 13.74
C LEU A 541 -26.95 68.17 14.79
N LYS A 542 -26.61 68.40 16.06
CA LYS A 542 -27.56 68.28 17.18
C LYS A 542 -28.77 69.19 16.93
N LEU A 543 -29.97 68.60 16.99
CA LEU A 543 -31.20 69.27 17.40
C LEU A 543 -30.97 69.97 18.76
N PRO A 544 -31.43 71.22 18.97
CA PRO A 544 -31.85 71.67 20.29
C PRO A 544 -33.11 70.92 20.75
#